data_AF-A0A2P6SN50-F1
#
_entry.id   AF-A0A2P6SN50-F1
#
_cell.length_a   1.000
_cell.length_b   1.000
_cell.length_c   1.000
_cell.angle_alpha   90.00
_cell.angle_beta   90.00
_cell.angle_gamma   90.00
#
_symmetry.space_group_name_H-M   'P 1'
#
loop_
_entity.id
_entity.type
_entity.pdbx_description
1 polymer ?
#
loop_
_entity_poly.entity_id
_entity_poly.type
_entity_poly.pdbx_seq_one_letter_code
_entity_poly.pdbx_strand_id
1 'polypeptide(L)'
;MLLSLGRFGFLNIWPSVTKILFKKQWNNFLMIRKELEDVFIPLIQERSKSKQERLSKVDQSDEFVLSYVDTLQDLQLPEEKRKLGEEEIVSLCYEILMAGVDTTSTALLWIMANIVKYPHVQ
;
A
#
# COMPACT_ATOMS: atom_id res chain seq x y z
N MET A 1 -7.21 -6.47 6.00
CA MET A 1 -5.81 -6.75 6.39
C MET A 1 -5.54 -7.03 7.87
N LEU A 2 -6.17 -6.44 8.88
CA LEU A 2 -6.03 -6.95 10.27
C LEU A 2 -6.44 -8.43 10.37
N LEU A 3 -7.45 -8.84 9.59
CA LEU A 3 -7.84 -10.24 9.41
C LEU A 3 -6.86 -11.06 8.54
N SER A 4 -6.13 -10.44 7.61
CA SER A 4 -5.16 -11.15 6.73
C SER A 4 -3.73 -11.20 7.30
N LEU A 5 -3.37 -10.27 8.17
CA LEU A 5 -2.22 -10.33 9.07
C LEU A 5 -2.34 -11.58 9.95
N GLY A 6 -3.56 -11.92 10.41
CA GLY A 6 -3.82 -13.24 11.00
C GLY A 6 -3.64 -14.40 10.01
N ARG A 7 -4.13 -14.26 8.77
CA ARG A 7 -4.08 -15.32 7.75
C ARG A 7 -2.66 -15.70 7.31
N PHE A 8 -1.72 -14.76 7.26
CA PHE A 8 -0.35 -15.01 6.79
C PHE A 8 0.72 -14.73 7.84
N GLY A 9 0.36 -14.26 9.03
CA GLY A 9 1.31 -13.90 10.09
C GLY A 9 2.23 -15.05 10.52
N PHE A 10 1.75 -16.29 10.41
CA PHE A 10 2.57 -17.48 10.69
C PHE A 10 3.74 -17.65 9.70
N LEU A 11 3.66 -17.11 8.47
CA LEU A 11 4.74 -17.18 7.48
C LEU A 11 5.99 -16.42 7.94
N ASN A 12 5.82 -15.41 8.81
CA ASN A 12 6.90 -14.55 9.26
C ASN A 12 7.67 -15.12 10.47
N ILE A 13 7.14 -16.14 11.16
CA ILE A 13 7.75 -16.72 12.37
C ILE A 13 8.99 -17.53 12.01
N TRP A 14 8.90 -18.37 10.97
CA TRP A 14 10.04 -19.13 10.46
C TRP A 14 9.91 -19.35 8.95
N PRO A 15 10.40 -18.42 8.11
CA PRO A 15 10.13 -18.42 6.68
C PRO A 15 10.57 -19.70 5.97
N SER A 16 11.76 -20.23 6.28
CA SER A 16 12.29 -21.44 5.63
C SER A 16 11.44 -22.69 5.92
N VAL A 17 11.01 -22.86 7.17
CA VAL A 17 10.19 -24.02 7.59
C VAL A 17 8.78 -23.89 7.03
N THR A 18 8.19 -22.70 7.14
CA THR A 18 6.83 -22.44 6.66
C THR A 18 6.73 -22.53 5.14
N LYS A 19 7.80 -22.20 4.41
CA LYS A 19 7.86 -22.34 2.93
C LYS A 19 7.70 -23.78 2.46
N ILE A 20 8.20 -24.72 3.26
CA ILE A 20 8.09 -26.15 2.98
C ILE A 20 6.73 -26.68 3.47
N LEU A 21 6.36 -26.42 4.73
CA LEU A 21 5.16 -26.99 5.36
C LEU A 21 3.85 -26.35 4.85
N PHE A 22 3.85 -25.06 4.54
CA PHE A 22 2.68 -24.28 4.17
C PHE A 22 2.77 -23.77 2.72
N LYS A 23 3.24 -24.63 1.81
CA LYS A 23 3.43 -24.30 0.39
C LYS A 23 2.19 -23.69 -0.27
N LYS A 24 0.99 -24.20 0.06
CA LYS A 24 -0.27 -23.66 -0.48
C LYS A 24 -0.50 -22.21 -0.04
N GLN A 25 -0.21 -21.89 1.21
CA GLN A 25 -0.40 -20.54 1.74
C GLN A 25 0.65 -19.58 1.19
N TRP A 26 1.90 -20.03 1.01
CA TRP A 26 2.93 -19.27 0.30
C TRP A 26 2.55 -18.99 -1.15
N ASN A 27 2.03 -19.97 -1.89
CA ASN A 27 1.56 -19.77 -3.25
C ASN A 27 0.44 -18.73 -3.31
N ASN A 28 -0.53 -18.79 -2.39
CA ASN A 28 -1.59 -17.80 -2.31
C ASN A 28 -1.06 -16.40 -1.97
N PHE A 29 -0.09 -16.30 -1.06
CA PHE A 29 0.55 -15.03 -0.71
C PHE A 29 1.28 -14.43 -1.92
N LEU A 30 2.08 -15.23 -2.62
CA LEU A 30 2.79 -14.81 -3.83
C LEU A 30 1.83 -14.42 -4.96
N MET A 31 0.70 -15.14 -5.09
CA MET A 31 -0.34 -14.80 -6.06
C MET A 31 -0.96 -13.42 -5.77
N ILE A 32 -1.33 -13.16 -4.51
CA ILE A 32 -1.87 -11.86 -4.09
C ILE A 32 -0.84 -10.74 -4.29
N ARG A 33 0.43 -11.00 -3.97
CA ARG A 33 1.53 -10.03 -4.21
C ARG A 33 1.65 -9.69 -5.69
N LYS A 34 1.59 -10.69 -6.56
CA LYS A 34 1.61 -10.49 -8.01
C LYS A 34 0.40 -9.70 -8.49
N GLU A 35 -0.81 -10.05 -8.06
CA GLU A 35 -2.03 -9.32 -8.43
C GLU A 35 -1.96 -7.85 -8.00
N LEU A 36 -1.37 -7.57 -6.83
CA LEU A 36 -1.13 -6.22 -6.35
C LEU A 36 -0.17 -5.47 -7.28
N GLU A 37 0.97 -6.08 -7.63
CA GLU A 37 1.96 -5.49 -8.54
C GLU A 37 1.36 -5.24 -9.93
N ASP A 38 0.62 -6.21 -10.48
CA ASP A 38 -0.04 -6.11 -11.79
C ASP A 38 -1.02 -4.93 -11.86
N VAL A 39 -1.63 -4.53 -10.73
CA VAL A 39 -2.53 -3.37 -10.65
C VAL A 39 -1.78 -2.06 -10.42
N PHE A 40 -0.81 -2.03 -9.51
CA PHE A 40 -0.18 -0.78 -9.07
C PHE A 40 0.94 -0.32 -9.99
N ILE A 41 1.75 -1.23 -10.54
CA ILE A 41 2.91 -0.87 -11.38
C ILE A 41 2.49 -0.01 -12.58
N PRO A 42 1.45 -0.36 -13.36
CA PRO A 42 1.01 0.49 -14.47
C PRO A 42 0.65 1.91 -14.02
N LEU A 43 -0.02 2.05 -12.88
CA LEU A 43 -0.41 3.36 -12.34
C LEU A 43 0.80 4.20 -11.90
N ILE A 44 1.79 3.56 -11.28
CA ILE A 44 3.05 4.21 -10.88
C ILE A 44 3.82 4.68 -12.12
N GLN A 45 3.87 3.85 -13.17
CA GLN A 45 4.56 4.17 -14.41
C GLN A 45 3.89 5.32 -15.17
N GLU A 46 2.56 5.32 -15.28
CA GLU A 46 1.81 6.41 -15.90
C GLU A 46 1.97 7.72 -15.12
N ARG A 47 2.00 7.65 -13.78
CA ARG A 47 2.30 8.82 -12.95
C ARG A 47 3.72 9.34 -13.18
N SER A 48 4.71 8.44 -13.27
CA SER A 48 6.10 8.79 -13.54
C SER A 48 6.27 9.52 -14.89
N LYS A 49 5.65 9.00 -15.95
CA LYS A 49 5.65 9.63 -17.28
C LYS A 49 5.02 11.02 -17.23
N SER A 50 3.86 11.13 -16.59
CA SER A 50 3.15 12.41 -16.43
C SER A 50 4.00 13.45 -15.69
N LYS A 51 4.74 13.03 -14.66
CA LYS A 51 5.68 13.89 -13.93
C LYS A 51 6.83 14.35 -14.82
N GLN A 52 7.42 13.45 -15.61
CA GLN A 52 8.52 13.75 -16.51
C GLN A 52 8.13 14.68 -17.67
N GLU A 53 6.96 14.47 -18.26
CA GLU A 53 6.41 15.32 -19.33
C GLU A 53 6.10 16.74 -18.85
N ARG A 54 5.75 16.91 -17.57
CA ARG A 54 5.57 18.24 -16.97
C ARG A 54 6.89 18.94 -16.71
N LEU A 55 7.89 18.22 -16.18
CA LEU A 55 9.23 18.78 -15.96
C LEU A 55 9.89 19.27 -17.25
N SER A 56 9.55 18.68 -18.40
CA SER A 56 10.04 19.13 -19.71
C SER A 56 9.24 20.30 -20.30
N LYS A 57 8.00 20.53 -19.85
CA LYS A 57 7.16 21.67 -20.24
C LYS A 57 7.30 22.79 -19.21
N VAL A 58 8.33 23.61 -19.40
CA VAL A 58 8.81 24.69 -18.49
C VAL A 58 7.74 25.74 -18.11
N ASP A 59 6.56 25.78 -18.73
CA ASP A 59 5.75 27.00 -18.77
C ASP A 59 4.22 26.83 -18.58
N GLN A 60 3.75 25.77 -17.91
CA GLN A 60 2.31 25.62 -17.63
C GLN A 60 2.01 25.62 -16.14
N SER A 61 1.37 26.70 -15.71
CA SER A 61 0.76 26.97 -14.41
C SER A 61 -0.42 26.05 -14.07
N ASP A 62 -0.37 24.78 -14.46
CA ASP A 62 -1.36 23.80 -14.05
C ASP A 62 -1.15 23.49 -12.56
N GLU A 63 -2.25 23.45 -11.81
CA GLU A 63 -2.26 23.14 -10.38
C GLU A 63 -1.57 21.78 -10.15
N PHE A 64 -0.33 21.83 -9.65
CA PHE A 64 0.44 20.64 -9.36
C PHE A 64 -0.07 20.02 -8.07
N VAL A 65 -0.82 18.93 -8.21
CA VAL A 65 -1.19 18.08 -7.08
C VAL A 65 -0.06 17.09 -6.82
N LEU A 66 0.74 17.36 -5.79
CA LEU A 66 1.77 16.43 -5.31
C LEU A 66 1.11 15.14 -4.82
N SER A 67 1.48 14.01 -5.40
CA SER A 67 1.02 12.70 -4.95
C SER A 67 2.08 12.02 -4.07
N TYR A 68 1.64 11.11 -3.21
CA TYR A 68 2.55 10.29 -2.39
C TYR A 68 3.56 9.52 -3.25
N VAL A 69 3.13 8.96 -4.39
CA VAL A 69 4.01 8.25 -5.34
C VAL A 69 5.15 9.15 -5.83
N ASP A 70 4.88 10.43 -6.10
CA ASP A 70 5.92 11.36 -6.56
C ASP A 70 7.01 11.54 -5.50
N THR A 71 6.63 11.57 -4.21
CA THR A 71 7.59 11.67 -3.10
C THR A 71 8.43 10.40 -2.97
N LEU A 72 7.83 9.22 -3.17
CA LEU A 72 8.54 7.94 -3.12
C LEU A 72 9.52 7.76 -4.29
N GLN A 73 9.19 8.28 -5.48
CA GLN A 73 10.07 8.23 -6.65
C GLN A 73 11.31 9.13 -6.52
N ASP A 74 11.21 10.21 -5.75
CA ASP A 74 12.32 11.13 -5.48
C ASP A 74 13.13 10.72 -4.24
N LEU A 75 12.57 9.84 -3.40
CA LEU A 75 13.20 9.37 -2.17
C LEU A 75 14.50 8.59 -2.48
N GLN A 76 15.57 8.97 -1.78
CA GLN A 76 16.81 8.20 -1.72
C GLN A 76 16.96 7.61 -0.32
N LEU A 77 17.25 6.31 -0.26
CA LEU A 77 17.52 5.62 0.99
C LEU A 77 18.85 6.15 1.58
N PRO A 78 18.87 6.60 2.85
CA PRO A 78 20.04 7.26 3.42
C PRO A 78 21.25 6.33 3.54
N GLU A 79 21.03 5.04 3.80
CA GLU A 79 22.11 4.07 3.98
C GLU A 79 22.56 3.47 2.64
N GLU A 80 21.62 3.02 1.82
CA GLU A 80 21.91 2.32 0.55
C GLU A 80 22.21 3.29 -0.61
N LYS A 81 21.95 4.60 -0.42
CA LYS A 81 22.14 5.68 -1.42
C LYS A 81 21.53 5.36 -2.80
N ARG A 82 20.45 4.59 -2.81
CA ARG A 82 19.68 4.23 -4.00
C ARG A 82 18.24 4.70 -3.89
N LYS A 83 17.55 4.71 -5.02
CA LYS A 83 16.09 4.90 -5.08
C LYS A 83 15.36 3.61 -4.75
N LEU A 84 14.07 3.76 -4.45
CA LEU A 84 13.14 2.64 -4.32
C LEU A 84 12.87 1.97 -5.68
N GLY A 85 12.80 0.64 -5.68
CA GLY A 85 12.28 -0.14 -6.80
C GLY A 85 10.76 -0.08 -6.86
N GLU A 86 10.17 -0.44 -8.01
CA GLU A 86 8.72 -0.38 -8.19
C GLU A 86 7.98 -1.27 -7.16
N GLU A 87 8.46 -2.48 -6.88
CA GLU A 87 7.87 -3.38 -5.87
C GLU A 87 7.88 -2.79 -4.45
N GLU A 88 8.91 -2.01 -4.11
CA GLU A 88 9.01 -1.31 -2.82
C GLU A 88 8.01 -0.16 -2.76
N ILE A 89 7.88 0.61 -3.84
CA ILE A 89 6.88 1.68 -3.97
C ILE A 89 5.46 1.12 -3.88
N VAL A 90 5.18 0.00 -4.56
CA VAL A 90 3.90 -0.72 -4.46
C VAL A 90 3.60 -1.08 -3.01
N SER A 91 4.60 -1.63 -2.31
CA SER A 91 4.45 -2.05 -0.91
C SER A 91 4.12 -0.87 0.02
N LEU A 92 4.80 0.27 -0.14
CA LEU A 92 4.55 1.49 0.66
C LEU A 92 3.20 2.15 0.34
N CYS A 93 2.80 2.19 -0.93
CA CYS A 93 1.49 2.68 -1.32
C CYS A 93 0.36 1.81 -0.74
N TYR A 94 0.54 0.49 -0.80
CA TYR A 94 -0.42 -0.46 -0.26
C TYR A 94 -0.52 -0.36 1.27
N GLU A 95 0.60 -0.18 1.96
CA GLU A 95 0.63 0.00 3.40
C GLU A 95 -0.26 1.17 3.84
N ILE A 96 -0.10 2.36 3.23
CA ILE A 96 -0.91 3.54 3.58
C ILE A 96 -2.40 3.30 3.30
N LEU A 97 -2.73 2.75 2.12
CA LEU A 97 -4.12 2.50 1.75
C LEU A 97 -4.80 1.54 2.73
N MET A 98 -4.13 0.44 3.09
CA MET A 98 -4.72 -0.58 3.95
C MET A 98 -4.73 -0.19 5.43
N ALA A 99 -3.70 0.51 5.90
CA ALA A 99 -3.66 1.05 7.25
C ALA A 99 -4.85 1.96 7.51
N GLY A 100 -5.21 2.81 6.53
CA GLY A 100 -6.37 3.69 6.63
C GLY A 100 -7.70 2.95 6.56
N VAL A 101 -7.90 2.07 5.57
CA VAL A 101 -9.22 1.49 5.28
C VAL A 101 -9.75 0.62 6.42
N ASP A 102 -8.96 -0.34 6.91
CA ASP A 102 -9.45 -1.30 7.91
C ASP A 102 -9.77 -0.63 9.26
N THR A 103 -8.86 0.24 9.71
CA THR A 103 -8.95 0.85 11.05
C THR A 103 -10.06 1.88 11.12
N THR A 104 -10.18 2.74 10.10
CA THR A 104 -11.24 3.74 10.03
C THR A 104 -12.61 3.10 9.86
N SER A 105 -12.73 2.06 9.02
CA SER A 105 -14.00 1.33 8.86
C SER A 105 -14.41 0.67 10.18
N THR A 106 -13.45 0.02 10.87
CA THR A 106 -13.72 -0.58 12.18
C THR A 106 -14.13 0.46 13.21
N ALA A 107 -13.45 1.61 13.25
CA ALA A 107 -13.81 2.72 14.14
C ALA A 107 -15.24 3.22 13.84
N LEU A 108 -15.59 3.42 12.57
CA LEU A 108 -16.93 3.83 12.15
C LEU A 108 -17.99 2.79 12.56
N LEU A 109 -17.71 1.49 12.41
CA LEU A 109 -18.59 0.42 12.88
C LEU A 109 -18.84 0.52 14.39
N TRP A 110 -17.78 0.73 15.19
CA TRP A 110 -17.92 0.91 16.63
C TRP A 110 -18.66 2.20 17.00
N ILE A 111 -18.42 3.29 16.28
CA ILE A 111 -19.14 4.56 16.47
C ILE A 111 -20.64 4.33 16.23
N MET A 112 -21.01 3.75 15.09
CA MET A 112 -22.42 3.45 14.76
C MET A 112 -23.06 2.53 15.79
N ALA A 113 -22.35 1.49 16.25
CA ALA A 113 -22.85 0.60 17.30
C ALA A 113 -23.12 1.34 18.61
N ASN A 114 -22.27 2.31 18.98
CA ASN A 114 -22.47 3.13 20.17
C ASN A 114 -23.63 4.13 20.01
N ILE A 115 -23.80 4.73 18.83
CA ILE A 115 -24.95 5.61 18.54
C ILE A 115 -26.26 4.83 18.70
N VAL A 116 -26.36 3.64 18.12
CA VAL A 116 -27.56 2.77 18.24
C VAL A 116 -27.81 2.34 19.70
N LYS A 117 -26.74 2.03 20.45
CA LYS A 117 -26.84 1.61 21.85
C LYS A 117 -27.22 2.76 22.80
N TYR A 118 -26.80 3.99 22.49
CA TYR A 118 -26.99 5.16 23.35
C TYR A 118 -27.70 6.30 22.60
N PRO A 119 -29.05 6.21 22.42
CA PRO A 119 -29.80 7.17 21.61
C PRO A 119 -29.74 8.64 22.08
N HIS A 120 -29.38 8.88 23.34
CA HIS A 120 -29.23 10.23 23.90
C HIS A 120 -27.96 10.97 23.41
N VAL A 121 -27.06 10.27 22.70
CA VAL A 121 -25.81 10.82 22.15
C VAL A 121 -25.96 11.21 20.66
N GLN A 122 -27.04 10.79 20.00
CA GLN A 122 -27.35 11.11 18.60
C GLN A 122 -27.78 12.57 18.44
#